data_AF-A0A2I0MP43-F1
#
_entry.id   AF-A0A2I0MP43-F1
#
_cell.length_a   1.000
_cell.length_b   1.000
_cell.length_c   1.000
_cell.angle_alpha   90.00
_cell.angle_beta   90.00
_cell.angle_gamma   90.00
#
_symmetry.space_group_name_H-M   'P 1'
#
loop_
_entity.id
_entity.type
_entity.pdbx_description
1 polymer ?
#
loop_
_entity_poly.entity_id
_entity_poly.type
_entity_poly.pdbx_seq_one_letter_code
_entity_poly.pdbx_strand_id
1 'polypeptide(L)'
;MESIFHERQEGSLCAQHCLNNLLQGEYFSPVELSSIAQQLDEEERMRMAEGGVSSEEYRTFLQQPSVNMDDSGFFSIQVISNALKVWGLELILFNSPEYQRLGIDPINEKSFICNYKEHWFTVRKLGKQWFNLNSLLMGPELISDTYLALFLAQLQQEGYSIFVVKGDLPDCEADQLLQMIRVQQMQRPKLIGEEAAQSRDQRLLRSDVDQAIEVNHPFDGTGMLDEDEENFQRALALSRQEIDMEDEEADLRRAIQLSMQGSRQSEFSDSLSQNVPQSPHTSQTDPLSSEELRRRRRVHFEK
;
A
#
# COMPACT_ATOMS: atom_id res chain seq x y z
N MET A 1 -15.96 21.01 3.88
CA MET A 1 -15.33 19.69 3.66
C MET A 1 -16.38 18.64 3.32
N GLU A 2 -17.60 18.76 3.87
CA GLU A 2 -18.75 17.87 3.58
C GLU A 2 -19.19 17.82 2.11
N SER A 3 -18.90 18.87 1.32
CA SER A 3 -19.21 18.91 -0.11
C SER A 3 -18.18 18.20 -1.00
N ILE A 4 -17.01 17.83 -0.47
CA ILE A 4 -15.98 17.12 -1.23
C ILE A 4 -16.43 15.67 -1.38
N PHE A 5 -16.57 15.23 -2.62
CA PHE A 5 -16.81 13.82 -2.89
C PHE A 5 -15.53 13.03 -2.58
N HIS A 6 -15.64 12.06 -1.68
CA HIS A 6 -14.55 11.17 -1.27
C HIS A 6 -15.07 9.75 -1.08
N GLU A 7 -14.84 8.91 -2.09
CA GLU A 7 -15.11 7.50 -2.07
C GLU A 7 -13.97 6.78 -1.36
N ARG A 8 -14.30 6.11 -0.24
CA ARG A 8 -13.37 5.30 0.53
C ARG A 8 -13.25 3.93 -0.10
N GLN A 9 -12.04 3.36 -0.05
CA GLN A 9 -11.81 2.06 -0.64
C GLN A 9 -12.32 0.93 0.25
N GLU A 10 -13.04 0.02 -0.39
CA GLU A 10 -13.43 -1.26 0.19
C GLU A 10 -12.75 -2.37 -0.62
N GLY A 11 -11.88 -3.15 0.01
CA GLY A 11 -11.06 -4.17 -0.66
C GLY A 11 -9.87 -3.57 -1.43
N SER A 12 -9.59 -4.10 -2.63
CA SER A 12 -8.38 -3.77 -3.43
C SER A 12 -8.65 -2.88 -4.65
N LEU A 13 -9.87 -2.33 -4.78
CA LEU A 13 -10.36 -1.60 -5.95
C LEU A 13 -9.87 -0.14 -6.01
N CYS A 14 -8.58 0.10 -5.75
CA CYS A 14 -8.02 1.45 -5.66
C CYS A 14 -8.20 2.30 -6.92
N ALA A 15 -8.19 1.69 -8.11
CA ALA A 15 -8.32 2.43 -9.38
C ALA A 15 -9.70 3.07 -9.56
N GLN A 16 -10.77 2.38 -9.15
CA GLN A 16 -12.13 2.93 -9.16
C GLN A 16 -12.18 4.19 -8.30
N HIS A 17 -11.80 4.06 -7.03
CA HIS A 17 -11.89 5.15 -6.07
C HIS A 17 -10.96 6.31 -6.46
N CYS A 18 -9.79 6.02 -7.02
CA CYS A 18 -8.88 7.02 -7.56
C CYS A 18 -9.57 7.86 -8.66
N LEU A 19 -10.20 7.21 -9.65
CA LEU A 19 -10.89 7.87 -10.76
C LEU A 19 -12.14 8.63 -10.30
N ASN A 20 -12.95 8.04 -9.44
CA ASN A 20 -14.17 8.67 -8.92
C ASN A 20 -13.85 9.89 -8.04
N ASN A 21 -12.82 9.79 -7.17
CA ASN A 21 -12.32 10.93 -6.40
C ASN A 21 -11.75 12.02 -7.30
N LEU A 22 -11.06 11.63 -8.39
CA LEU A 22 -10.54 12.56 -9.38
C LEU A 22 -11.67 13.29 -10.11
N LEU A 23 -12.74 12.62 -10.50
CA LEU A 23 -13.86 13.24 -11.20
C LEU A 23 -14.89 13.86 -10.25
N GLN A 24 -14.74 13.68 -8.94
CA GLN A 24 -15.66 14.15 -7.90
C GLN A 24 -17.09 13.59 -8.08
N GLY A 25 -17.19 12.29 -8.37
CA GLY A 25 -18.45 11.56 -8.47
C GLY A 25 -18.26 10.09 -8.81
N GLU A 26 -19.33 9.29 -8.67
CA GLU A 26 -19.36 7.85 -8.96
C GLU A 26 -19.53 7.59 -10.47
N TYR A 27 -18.47 7.84 -11.25
CA TYR A 27 -18.50 7.71 -12.71
C TYR A 27 -18.05 6.35 -13.23
N PHE A 28 -17.20 5.66 -12.45
CA PHE A 28 -16.67 4.36 -12.80
C PHE A 28 -17.04 3.32 -11.75
N SER A 29 -17.39 2.15 -12.24
CA SER A 29 -17.58 0.92 -11.47
C SER A 29 -16.48 -0.10 -11.79
N PRO A 30 -16.26 -1.12 -10.94
CA PRO A 30 -15.32 -2.19 -11.22
C PRO A 30 -15.61 -2.90 -12.55
N VAL A 31 -16.90 -3.07 -12.88
CA VAL A 31 -17.35 -3.76 -14.09
C VAL A 31 -16.95 -2.98 -15.34
N GLU A 32 -17.08 -1.65 -15.31
CA GLU A 32 -16.67 -0.79 -16.43
C GLU A 32 -15.15 -0.80 -16.60
N LEU A 33 -14.38 -0.71 -15.51
CA LEU A 33 -12.92 -0.79 -15.57
C LEU A 33 -12.43 -2.15 -16.07
N SER A 34 -13.06 -3.24 -15.64
CA SER A 34 -12.78 -4.59 -16.18
C SER A 34 -13.11 -4.70 -17.66
N SER A 35 -14.19 -4.06 -18.13
CA SER A 35 -14.53 -4.04 -19.55
C SER A 35 -13.49 -3.28 -20.38
N ILE A 36 -12.99 -2.15 -19.86
CA ILE A 36 -11.90 -1.39 -20.49
C ILE A 36 -10.60 -2.22 -20.52
N ALA A 37 -10.28 -2.93 -19.43
CA ALA A 37 -9.11 -3.80 -19.37
C ALA A 37 -9.17 -4.93 -20.41
N GLN A 38 -10.31 -5.60 -20.55
CA GLN A 38 -10.53 -6.65 -21.55
C GLN A 38 -10.43 -6.13 -22.98
N GLN A 39 -10.95 -4.92 -23.25
CA GLN A 39 -10.81 -4.28 -24.55
C GLN A 39 -9.34 -3.98 -24.88
N LEU A 40 -8.57 -3.49 -23.91
CA LEU A 40 -7.14 -3.25 -24.08
C LEU A 40 -6.38 -4.56 -24.35
N ASP A 41 -6.70 -5.63 -23.62
CA ASP A 41 -6.09 -6.95 -23.86
C ASP A 41 -6.41 -7.47 -25.28
N GLU A 42 -7.64 -7.24 -25.75
CA GLU A 42 -8.05 -7.60 -27.12
C GLU A 42 -7.31 -6.78 -28.17
N GLU A 43 -7.17 -5.47 -27.98
CA GLU A 43 -6.42 -4.59 -28.89
C GLU A 43 -4.94 -4.99 -28.94
N GLU A 44 -4.33 -5.28 -27.79
CA GLU A 44 -2.97 -5.82 -27.70
C GLU A 44 -2.87 -7.17 -28.43
N ARG A 45 -3.86 -8.04 -28.27
CA ARG A 45 -3.92 -9.33 -28.99
C ARG A 45 -3.99 -9.16 -30.49
N MET A 46 -4.83 -8.24 -30.97
CA MET A 46 -4.99 -7.98 -32.40
C MET A 46 -3.72 -7.40 -33.01
N ARG A 47 -3.04 -6.47 -32.32
CA ARG A 47 -1.73 -5.96 -32.77
C ARG A 47 -0.65 -7.06 -32.80
N MET A 48 -0.65 -7.98 -31.83
CA MET A 48 0.27 -9.12 -31.85
C MET A 48 -0.04 -10.09 -32.99
N ALA A 49 -1.31 -10.23 -33.38
CA ALA A 49 -1.72 -11.05 -34.52
C ALA A 49 -1.21 -10.49 -35.86
N GLU A 50 -1.04 -9.17 -35.99
CA GLU A 50 -0.44 -8.52 -37.17
C GLU A 50 1.03 -8.93 -37.37
N GLY A 51 1.76 -9.22 -36.27
CA GLY A 51 3.12 -9.78 -36.29
C GLY A 51 3.18 -11.27 -36.66
N GLY A 52 2.04 -11.91 -36.90
CA GLY A 52 1.91 -13.31 -37.30
C GLY A 52 1.31 -14.18 -36.21
N VAL A 53 0.07 -14.64 -36.40
CA VAL A 53 -0.67 -15.54 -35.50
C VAL A 53 -0.01 -16.91 -35.22
N SER A 54 1.04 -17.29 -35.97
CA SER A 54 1.81 -18.51 -35.74
C SER A 54 3.10 -18.28 -34.94
N SER A 55 3.40 -17.04 -34.54
CA SER A 55 4.59 -16.74 -33.73
C SER A 55 4.47 -17.34 -32.34
N GLU A 56 5.63 -17.71 -31.77
CA GLU A 56 5.72 -18.19 -30.39
C GLU A 56 5.27 -17.12 -29.39
N GLU A 57 5.49 -15.84 -29.71
CA GLU A 57 5.06 -14.70 -28.90
C GLU A 57 3.53 -14.59 -28.82
N TYR A 58 2.81 -14.79 -29.93
CA TYR A 58 1.35 -14.78 -29.95
C TYR A 58 0.76 -15.93 -29.14
N ARG A 59 1.34 -17.14 -29.25
CA ARG A 59 0.92 -18.31 -28.47
C ARG A 59 1.19 -18.13 -26.98
N THR A 60 2.33 -17.52 -26.63
CA THR A 60 2.67 -17.18 -25.24
C THR A 60 1.71 -16.13 -24.69
N PHE A 61 1.37 -15.10 -25.48
CA PHE A 61 0.41 -14.08 -25.08
C PHE A 61 -0.98 -14.67 -24.80
N LEU A 62 -1.46 -15.60 -25.64
CA LEU A 62 -2.76 -16.28 -25.44
C LEU A 62 -2.83 -17.14 -24.17
N GLN A 63 -1.68 -17.65 -23.69
CA GLN A 63 -1.62 -18.47 -22.48
C GLN A 63 -1.48 -17.63 -21.21
N GLN A 64 -1.16 -16.34 -21.33
CA GLN A 64 -0.98 -15.46 -20.18
C GLN A 64 -2.32 -14.90 -19.71
N PRO A 65 -2.51 -14.74 -18.38
CA PRO A 65 -3.66 -14.02 -17.84
C PRO A 65 -3.61 -12.54 -18.26
N SER A 66 -4.75 -11.86 -18.14
CA SER A 66 -4.84 -10.41 -18.40
C SER A 66 -3.72 -9.67 -17.65
N VAL A 67 -3.03 -8.79 -18.37
CA VAL A 67 -1.97 -7.95 -17.77
C VAL A 67 -2.58 -6.65 -17.23
N ASN A 68 -3.75 -6.27 -17.76
CA ASN A 68 -4.45 -5.04 -17.46
C ASN A 68 -5.35 -5.12 -16.23
N MET A 69 -5.76 -6.33 -15.84
CA MET A 69 -6.52 -6.62 -14.62
C MET A 69 -5.94 -7.88 -13.95
N ASP A 70 -5.71 -7.85 -12.64
CA ASP A 70 -5.40 -9.05 -11.86
C ASP A 70 -6.63 -9.56 -11.07
N ASP A 71 -6.56 -10.79 -10.58
CA ASP A 71 -7.62 -11.41 -9.77
C ASP A 71 -7.82 -10.71 -8.41
N SER A 72 -6.88 -9.86 -8.01
CA SER A 72 -6.95 -9.05 -6.80
C SER A 72 -7.76 -7.77 -6.99
N GLY A 73 -8.04 -7.34 -8.23
CA GLY A 73 -8.74 -6.08 -8.53
C GLY A 73 -7.81 -4.89 -8.78
N PHE A 74 -6.53 -5.12 -9.00
CA PHE A 74 -5.57 -4.13 -9.49
C PHE A 74 -5.77 -3.87 -10.98
N PHE A 75 -5.72 -2.59 -11.35
CA PHE A 75 -5.80 -2.14 -12.74
C PHE A 75 -4.50 -1.45 -13.16
N SER A 76 -4.09 -1.73 -14.40
CA SER A 76 -2.91 -1.09 -14.98
C SER A 76 -3.14 0.39 -15.25
N ILE A 77 -2.03 1.11 -15.43
CA ILE A 77 -2.06 2.51 -15.85
C ILE A 77 -2.71 2.72 -17.22
N GLN A 78 -2.67 1.72 -18.11
CA GLN A 78 -3.31 1.81 -19.43
C GLN A 78 -4.83 1.86 -19.29
N VAL A 79 -5.40 1.10 -18.35
CA VAL A 79 -6.84 1.14 -18.03
C VAL A 79 -7.24 2.53 -17.54
N ILE A 80 -6.48 3.09 -16.58
CA ILE A 80 -6.72 4.44 -16.04
C ILE A 80 -6.60 5.49 -17.15
N SER A 81 -5.57 5.41 -17.99
CA SER A 81 -5.37 6.33 -19.10
C SER A 81 -6.53 6.25 -20.10
N ASN A 82 -7.00 5.06 -20.45
CA ASN A 82 -8.11 4.90 -21.40
C ASN A 82 -9.45 5.37 -20.82
N ALA A 83 -9.70 5.10 -19.54
CA ALA A 83 -10.86 5.62 -18.82
C ALA A 83 -10.90 7.16 -18.85
N LEU A 84 -9.76 7.81 -18.62
CA LEU A 84 -9.65 9.28 -18.65
C LEU A 84 -9.77 9.86 -20.07
N LYS A 85 -9.33 9.14 -21.11
CA LYS A 85 -9.46 9.59 -22.50
C LYS A 85 -10.91 9.81 -22.93
N VAL A 86 -11.86 9.03 -22.39
CA VAL A 86 -13.31 9.21 -22.65
C VAL A 86 -13.78 10.60 -22.22
N TRP A 87 -13.14 11.17 -21.20
CA TRP A 87 -13.41 12.52 -20.67
C TRP A 87 -12.56 13.61 -21.34
N GLY A 88 -11.77 13.28 -22.36
CA GLY A 88 -10.81 14.21 -22.96
C GLY A 88 -9.66 14.58 -22.02
N LEU A 89 -9.39 13.74 -21.02
CA LEU A 89 -8.29 13.91 -20.07
C LEU A 89 -7.08 13.09 -20.51
N GLU A 90 -5.92 13.71 -20.43
CA GLU A 90 -4.63 13.10 -20.75
C GLU A 90 -3.79 12.90 -19.49
N LEU A 91 -3.04 11.81 -19.45
CA LEU A 91 -2.20 11.45 -18.32
C LEU A 91 -0.72 11.54 -18.71
N ILE A 92 0.01 12.50 -18.12
CA ILE A 92 1.42 12.75 -18.43
C ILE A 92 2.28 12.43 -17.21
N LEU A 93 3.35 11.67 -17.40
CA LEU A 93 4.26 11.35 -16.31
C LEU A 93 5.01 12.61 -15.83
N PHE A 94 4.98 12.88 -14.53
CA PHE A 94 5.51 14.12 -13.94
C PHE A 94 7.03 14.25 -14.07
N ASN A 95 7.76 13.12 -14.05
CA ASN A 95 9.21 13.11 -14.26
C ASN A 95 9.62 13.04 -15.75
N SER A 96 8.67 13.10 -16.69
CA SER A 96 8.99 13.07 -18.11
C SER A 96 9.82 14.30 -18.51
N PRO A 97 10.82 14.15 -19.41
CA PRO A 97 11.58 15.28 -19.92
C PRO A 97 10.69 16.30 -20.66
N GLU A 98 9.56 15.87 -21.20
CA GLU A 98 8.58 16.75 -21.84
C GLU A 98 7.92 17.68 -20.83
N TYR A 99 7.42 17.12 -19.74
CA TYR A 99 6.79 17.91 -18.69
C TYR A 99 7.80 18.84 -18.00
N GLN A 100 9.00 18.36 -17.68
CA GLN A 100 10.05 19.16 -17.04
C GLN A 100 10.49 20.35 -17.90
N ARG A 101 10.52 20.20 -19.24
CA ARG A 101 10.87 21.30 -20.15
C ARG A 101 9.84 22.43 -20.17
N LEU A 102 8.59 22.14 -19.82
CA LEU A 102 7.55 23.17 -19.75
C LEU A 102 7.74 24.12 -18.56
N GLY A 103 8.51 23.70 -17.54
CA GLY A 103 8.80 24.54 -16.37
C GLY A 103 7.54 24.98 -15.61
N ILE A 104 6.47 24.18 -15.65
CA ILE A 104 5.21 24.51 -14.99
C ILE A 104 5.32 24.22 -13.50
N ASP A 105 5.02 25.21 -12.67
CA ASP A 105 4.94 25.01 -11.23
C ASP A 105 3.79 24.04 -10.89
N PRO A 106 4.04 22.98 -10.09
CA PRO A 106 3.01 21.97 -9.78
C PRO A 106 1.72 22.53 -9.16
N ILE A 107 1.81 23.68 -8.49
CA ILE A 107 0.66 24.38 -7.88
C ILE A 107 -0.38 24.90 -8.90
N ASN A 108 0.04 25.09 -10.15
CA ASN A 108 -0.80 25.58 -11.24
C ASN A 108 -1.57 24.45 -11.94
N GLU A 109 -1.23 23.20 -11.66
CA GLU A 109 -2.00 22.06 -12.15
C GLU A 109 -3.35 21.95 -11.45
N LYS A 110 -4.26 21.18 -12.05
CA LYS A 110 -5.58 20.91 -11.48
C LYS A 110 -5.59 19.64 -10.61
N SER A 111 -4.83 18.63 -11.00
CA SER A 111 -4.83 17.34 -10.32
C SER A 111 -3.65 16.44 -10.71
N PHE A 112 -3.32 15.53 -9.80
CA PHE A 112 -2.33 14.47 -9.97
C PHE A 112 -2.96 13.12 -9.61
N ILE A 113 -2.49 12.07 -10.30
CA ILE A 113 -2.67 10.69 -9.88
C ILE A 113 -1.30 10.16 -9.44
N CYS A 114 -1.25 9.51 -8.30
CA CYS A 114 -0.05 8.91 -7.76
C CYS A 114 -0.21 7.39 -7.65
N ASN A 115 0.86 6.67 -7.95
CA ASN A 115 0.93 5.23 -7.79
C ASN A 115 2.13 4.82 -6.94
N TYR A 116 1.90 3.91 -5.99
CA TYR A 116 2.97 3.23 -5.28
C TYR A 116 2.59 1.80 -4.96
N LYS A 117 3.44 0.86 -5.36
CA LYS A 117 3.28 -0.57 -5.11
C LYS A 117 1.83 -1.03 -5.36
N GLU A 118 1.32 -0.72 -6.55
CA GLU A 118 -0.01 -1.13 -6.98
C GLU A 118 -1.19 -0.45 -6.26
N HIS A 119 -0.95 0.66 -5.54
CA HIS A 119 -1.99 1.51 -4.97
C HIS A 119 -2.12 2.83 -5.72
N TRP A 120 -3.32 3.14 -6.20
CA TRP A 120 -3.66 4.39 -6.90
C TRP A 120 -4.38 5.36 -5.96
N PHE A 121 -3.97 6.63 -5.98
CA PHE A 121 -4.71 7.70 -5.31
C PHE A 121 -4.61 9.03 -6.05
N THR A 122 -5.54 9.91 -5.73
CA THR A 122 -5.67 11.21 -6.39
C THR A 122 -5.32 12.35 -5.46
N VAL A 123 -4.65 13.36 -6.02
CA VAL A 123 -4.45 14.67 -5.40
C VAL A 123 -5.11 15.71 -6.30
N ARG A 124 -6.19 16.34 -5.86
CA ARG A 124 -6.96 17.30 -6.69
C ARG A 124 -7.03 18.66 -6.02
N LYS A 125 -6.92 19.71 -6.83
CA LYS A 125 -7.20 21.08 -6.43
C LYS A 125 -8.71 21.30 -6.49
N LEU A 126 -9.29 21.71 -5.36
CA LEU A 126 -10.70 22.07 -5.25
C LEU A 126 -10.78 23.50 -4.71
N GLY A 127 -11.39 24.38 -5.49
CA GLY A 127 -11.38 25.82 -5.30
C GLY A 127 -9.97 26.39 -5.35
N LYS A 128 -9.44 26.76 -4.18
CA LYS A 128 -8.11 27.36 -4.03
C LYS A 128 -7.16 26.51 -3.18
N GLN A 129 -7.51 25.26 -2.91
CA GLN A 129 -6.78 24.40 -1.98
C GLN A 129 -6.58 23.01 -2.57
N TRP A 130 -5.51 22.34 -2.15
CA TRP A 130 -5.17 21.00 -2.58
C TRP A 130 -5.67 19.97 -1.57
N PHE A 131 -6.15 18.84 -2.08
CA PHE A 131 -6.61 17.74 -1.24
C PHE A 131 -6.00 16.43 -1.73
N ASN A 132 -5.46 15.66 -0.78
CA ASN A 132 -5.15 14.26 -0.96
C ASN A 132 -6.42 13.44 -0.71
N LEU A 133 -6.88 12.78 -1.76
CA LEU A 133 -8.09 11.97 -1.82
C LEU A 133 -7.74 10.48 -1.87
N ASN A 134 -6.69 10.10 -1.14
CA ASN A 134 -6.35 8.69 -0.96
C ASN A 134 -7.53 7.96 -0.32
N SER A 135 -8.05 6.97 -1.03
CA SER A 135 -9.20 6.17 -0.67
C SER A 135 -8.99 5.37 0.63
N LEU A 136 -7.72 5.17 1.05
CA LEU A 136 -7.35 4.58 2.34
C LEU A 136 -7.51 5.55 3.52
N LEU A 137 -7.74 6.85 3.28
CA LEU A 137 -8.03 7.82 4.32
C LEU A 137 -9.52 7.81 4.63
N MET A 138 -9.86 8.07 5.90
CA MET A 138 -11.24 8.24 6.33
C MET A 138 -11.95 9.46 5.70
N GLY A 139 -11.18 10.37 5.10
CA GLY A 139 -11.70 11.54 4.40
C GLY A 139 -10.59 12.33 3.69
N PRO A 140 -10.94 13.44 3.03
CA PRO A 140 -9.99 14.26 2.30
C PRO A 140 -8.97 14.92 3.24
N GLU A 141 -7.68 14.81 2.90
CA GLU A 141 -6.60 15.47 3.61
C GLU A 141 -6.22 16.77 2.91
N LEU A 142 -6.25 17.88 3.63
CA LEU A 142 -5.86 19.20 3.13
C LEU A 142 -4.34 19.31 3.00
N ILE A 143 -3.89 19.71 1.80
CA ILE A 143 -2.50 20.02 1.48
C ILE A 143 -2.41 21.53 1.22
N SER A 144 -1.48 22.20 1.90
CA SER A 144 -1.21 23.61 1.61
C SER A 144 -0.37 23.76 0.35
N ASP A 145 -0.53 24.89 -0.33
CA ASP A 145 0.26 25.28 -1.51
C ASP A 145 1.77 25.16 -1.28
N THR A 146 2.24 25.59 -0.10
CA THR A 146 3.65 25.51 0.30
C THR A 146 4.12 24.08 0.60
N TYR A 147 3.21 23.20 1.01
CA TYR A 147 3.52 21.82 1.33
C TYR A 147 3.42 20.90 0.11
N LEU A 148 2.60 21.24 -0.90
CA LEU A 148 2.39 20.43 -2.10
C LEU A 148 3.71 20.05 -2.79
N ALA A 149 4.59 21.01 -3.01
CA ALA A 149 5.87 20.75 -3.68
C ALA A 149 6.74 19.75 -2.89
N LEU A 150 6.75 19.89 -1.55
CA LEU A 150 7.48 18.97 -0.67
C LEU A 150 6.83 17.58 -0.66
N PHE A 151 5.51 17.53 -0.61
CA PHE A 151 4.73 16.29 -0.67
C PHE A 151 5.03 15.52 -1.97
N LEU A 152 4.95 16.18 -3.13
CA LEU A 152 5.27 15.54 -4.42
C LEU A 152 6.74 15.09 -4.48
N ALA A 153 7.67 15.92 -4.01
CA ALA A 153 9.09 15.55 -3.97
C ALA A 153 9.34 14.32 -3.07
N GLN A 154 8.68 14.24 -1.92
CA GLN A 154 8.75 13.07 -1.03
C GLN A 154 8.24 11.82 -1.72
N LEU A 155 7.07 11.89 -2.38
CA LEU A 155 6.53 10.77 -3.14
C LEU A 155 7.50 10.28 -4.22
N GLN A 156 8.15 11.19 -4.96
CA GLN A 156 9.16 10.79 -5.94
C GLN A 156 10.35 10.07 -5.29
N GLN A 157 10.79 10.54 -4.12
CA GLN A 157 11.93 9.98 -3.40
C GLN A 157 11.64 8.59 -2.82
N GLU A 158 10.39 8.36 -2.42
CA GLU A 158 9.88 7.05 -1.99
C GLU A 158 9.63 6.09 -3.17
N GLY A 159 9.74 6.57 -4.42
CA GLY A 159 9.59 5.76 -5.63
C GLY A 159 8.18 5.74 -6.21
N TYR A 160 7.32 6.68 -5.85
CA TYR A 160 5.99 6.81 -6.44
C TYR A 160 6.10 7.26 -7.90
N SER A 161 5.24 6.69 -8.75
CA SER A 161 4.99 7.22 -10.08
C SER A 161 3.89 8.29 -9.98
N ILE A 162 4.24 9.53 -10.27
CA ILE A 162 3.32 10.66 -10.23
C ILE A 162 2.95 11.04 -11.66
N PHE A 163 1.67 11.21 -11.90
CA PHE A 163 1.10 11.57 -13.18
C PHE A 163 0.27 12.84 -13.06
N VAL A 164 0.50 13.77 -13.98
CA VAL A 164 -0.28 15.00 -14.12
C VAL A 164 -1.46 14.71 -15.01
N VAL A 165 -2.66 15.08 -14.57
CA VAL A 165 -3.88 14.98 -15.38
C VAL A 165 -4.08 16.31 -16.09
N LYS A 166 -4.00 16.28 -17.43
CA LYS A 166 -4.24 17.43 -18.30
C LYS A 166 -5.63 17.37 -18.91
N GLY A 167 -6.27 18.53 -19.04
CA GLY A 167 -7.60 18.69 -19.63
C GLY A 167 -8.58 19.40 -18.70
N ASP A 168 -9.85 19.36 -19.08
CA ASP A 168 -10.93 19.98 -18.33
C ASP A 168 -11.68 18.94 -17.51
N LEU A 169 -11.45 18.97 -16.20
CA LEU A 169 -12.17 18.16 -15.23
C LEU A 169 -13.64 18.60 -15.17
N PRO A 170 -14.57 17.67 -14.89
CA PRO A 170 -15.97 18.03 -14.72
C PRO A 170 -16.16 18.98 -13.54
N ASP A 171 -17.12 19.89 -13.70
CA ASP A 171 -17.56 20.80 -12.66
C ASP A 171 -18.14 20.00 -11.48
N CYS A 172 -17.79 20.41 -10.27
CA CYS A 172 -18.30 19.78 -9.05
C CYS A 172 -18.71 20.83 -8.02
N GLU A 173 -19.70 20.50 -7.19
CA GLU A 173 -20.22 21.38 -6.15
C GLU A 173 -19.14 21.78 -5.14
N ALA A 174 -18.24 20.84 -4.82
CA ALA A 174 -17.07 21.08 -3.98
C ALA A 174 -16.24 22.27 -4.47
N ASP A 175 -15.94 22.32 -5.77
CA ASP A 175 -15.11 23.37 -6.34
C ASP A 175 -15.77 24.75 -6.18
N GLN A 176 -17.05 24.85 -6.53
CA GLN A 176 -17.81 26.11 -6.45
C GLN A 176 -17.88 26.66 -5.03
N LEU A 177 -18.14 25.79 -4.04
CA LEU A 177 -18.19 26.18 -2.63
C LEU A 177 -16.80 26.57 -2.09
N LEU A 178 -15.77 25.81 -2.46
CA LEU A 178 -14.40 26.04 -1.96
C LEU A 178 -13.68 27.20 -2.65
N GLN A 179 -14.22 27.72 -3.75
CA GLN A 179 -13.82 29.02 -4.29
C GLN A 179 -14.17 30.18 -3.34
N MET A 180 -15.29 30.06 -2.61
CA MET A 180 -15.82 31.07 -1.70
C MET A 180 -15.33 30.88 -0.25
N ILE A 181 -15.20 29.63 0.21
CA ILE A 181 -14.89 29.29 1.60
C ILE A 181 -13.59 28.49 1.65
N ARG A 182 -12.64 28.93 2.48
CA ARG A 182 -11.42 28.16 2.73
C ARG A 182 -11.65 27.11 3.82
N VAL A 183 -11.28 25.88 3.53
CA VAL A 183 -11.29 24.78 4.51
C VAL A 183 -10.12 24.95 5.48
N GLN A 184 -10.40 24.86 6.76
CA GLN A 184 -9.40 24.67 7.80
C GLN A 184 -9.55 23.25 8.34
N GLN A 185 -8.49 22.46 8.24
CA GLN A 185 -8.44 21.12 8.81
C GLN A 185 -7.70 21.16 10.14
N MET A 186 -8.40 20.90 11.24
CA MET A 186 -7.81 20.89 12.58
C MET A 186 -7.02 19.61 12.86
N GLN A 187 -7.43 18.49 12.27
CA GLN A 187 -6.79 17.19 12.43
C GLN A 187 -6.68 16.48 11.09
N ARG A 188 -5.53 15.84 10.83
CA ARG A 188 -5.30 15.01 9.65
C ARG A 188 -6.23 13.78 9.71
N PRO A 189 -6.84 13.35 8.59
CA PRO A 189 -7.70 12.18 8.60
C PRO A 189 -6.85 10.92 8.82
N LYS A 190 -7.40 9.97 9.58
CA LYS A 190 -6.75 8.70 9.90
C LYS A 190 -6.83 7.73 8.72
N LEU A 191 -5.97 6.71 8.72
CA LEU A 191 -6.07 5.60 7.79
C LEU A 191 -7.22 4.66 8.21
N ILE A 192 -7.90 4.07 7.23
CA ILE A 192 -8.92 3.06 7.46
C ILE A 192 -8.27 1.87 8.19
N GLY A 193 -8.81 1.50 9.35
CA GLY A 193 -8.29 0.43 10.22
C GLY A 193 -7.50 0.92 11.44
N GLU A 194 -7.08 2.18 11.49
CA GLU A 194 -6.32 2.73 12.62
C GLU A 194 -7.17 2.84 13.90
N GLU A 195 -8.48 3.08 13.78
CA GLU A 195 -9.42 3.09 14.91
C GLU A 195 -9.63 1.70 15.52
N ALA A 196 -9.52 0.63 14.73
CA ALA A 196 -9.59 -0.75 15.22
C ALA A 196 -8.37 -1.12 16.08
N ALA A 197 -7.21 -0.55 15.78
CA ALA A 197 -6.00 -0.70 16.58
C ALA A 197 -6.09 0.09 17.89
N GLN A 198 -6.48 1.37 17.83
CA GLN A 198 -6.64 2.22 19.03
C GLN A 198 -7.73 1.70 19.98
N SER A 199 -8.82 1.14 19.48
CA SER A 199 -9.89 0.55 20.31
C SER A 199 -9.55 -0.82 20.90
N ARG A 200 -8.58 -1.56 20.32
CA ARG A 200 -7.97 -2.74 20.97
C ARG A 200 -7.02 -2.31 22.09
N ASP A 201 -6.14 -1.35 21.84
CA ASP A 201 -5.21 -0.84 22.86
C ASP A 201 -5.95 -0.17 24.02
N GLN A 202 -7.02 0.57 23.74
CA GLN A 202 -7.85 1.20 24.77
C GLN A 202 -8.69 0.19 25.57
N ARG A 203 -8.98 -1.00 25.01
CA ARG A 203 -9.62 -2.10 25.75
C ARG A 203 -8.64 -2.81 26.69
N LEU A 204 -7.39 -3.00 26.26
CA LEU A 204 -6.31 -3.55 27.09
C LEU A 204 -5.94 -2.59 28.24
N LEU A 205 -5.86 -1.28 27.96
CA LEU A 205 -5.67 -0.26 28.99
C LEU A 205 -6.85 -0.18 29.97
N ARG A 206 -8.08 -0.44 29.53
CA ARG A 206 -9.24 -0.47 30.43
C ARG A 206 -9.28 -1.71 31.32
N SER A 207 -8.89 -2.89 30.81
CA SER A 207 -8.82 -4.08 31.65
C SER A 207 -7.78 -3.95 32.77
N ASP A 208 -6.65 -3.30 32.51
CA ASP A 208 -5.60 -3.10 33.53
C ASP A 208 -5.98 -2.05 34.59
N VAL A 209 -6.79 -1.05 34.21
CA VAL A 209 -7.26 0.01 35.13
C VAL A 209 -8.44 -0.47 35.97
N ASP A 210 -9.36 -1.28 35.41
CA ASP A 210 -10.49 -1.84 36.16
C ASP A 210 -10.02 -2.90 37.17
N GLN A 211 -8.95 -3.67 36.88
CA GLN A 211 -8.35 -4.61 37.84
C GLN A 211 -7.62 -3.93 39.01
N ALA A 212 -7.19 -2.67 38.85
CA ALA A 212 -6.50 -1.93 39.91
C ALA A 212 -7.45 -1.17 40.86
N ILE A 213 -8.73 -1.01 40.49
CA ILE A 213 -9.71 -0.22 41.26
C ILE A 213 -10.53 -1.07 42.25
N GLU A 214 -10.63 -2.39 42.07
CA GLU A 214 -11.45 -3.25 42.95
C GLU A 214 -10.83 -3.61 44.31
N VAL A 215 -9.60 -3.19 44.63
CA VAL A 215 -8.92 -3.57 45.89
C VAL A 215 -9.25 -2.65 47.09
N ASN A 216 -10.14 -1.66 46.95
CA ASN A 216 -10.43 -0.69 48.03
C ASN A 216 -11.90 -0.45 48.34
N HIS A 217 -12.65 -1.49 48.74
CA HIS A 217 -13.84 -1.30 49.55
C HIS A 217 -13.98 -2.37 50.65
N PRO A 218 -14.08 -2.01 51.94
CA PRO A 218 -14.39 -2.92 53.03
C PRO A 218 -15.92 -2.99 53.25
N PHE A 219 -16.45 -4.20 53.51
CA PHE A 219 -17.63 -4.57 54.33
C PHE A 219 -18.40 -5.75 53.68
N ASP A 220 -18.18 -6.99 54.15
CA ASP A 220 -18.94 -7.75 55.17
C ASP A 220 -20.26 -8.35 54.65
N GLY A 221 -20.33 -9.68 54.56
CA GLY A 221 -21.50 -10.39 54.01
C GLY A 221 -21.27 -11.85 53.63
N THR A 222 -20.88 -12.67 54.60
CA THR A 222 -21.22 -14.10 54.77
C THR A 222 -21.77 -14.93 53.59
N GLY A 223 -20.97 -15.90 53.16
CA GLY A 223 -21.42 -17.23 52.73
C GLY A 223 -21.32 -17.51 51.22
N MET A 224 -20.56 -18.56 50.87
CA MET A 224 -20.43 -19.21 49.54
C MET A 224 -19.17 -18.87 48.72
N LEU A 225 -17.95 -19.03 49.27
CA LEU A 225 -16.71 -18.97 48.47
C LEU A 225 -15.61 -19.89 49.05
N ASP A 226 -15.85 -21.20 49.15
CA ASP A 226 -14.78 -22.15 49.52
C ASP A 226 -14.30 -23.02 48.33
N GLU A 227 -15.03 -23.06 47.20
CA GLU A 227 -14.61 -23.87 46.03
C GLU A 227 -13.65 -23.14 45.09
N ASP A 228 -13.75 -21.81 44.98
CA ASP A 228 -12.93 -21.02 44.06
C ASP A 228 -11.50 -20.74 44.59
N GLU A 229 -11.33 -20.63 45.91
CA GLU A 229 -10.01 -20.43 46.54
C GLU A 229 -9.15 -21.70 46.44
N GLU A 230 -9.75 -22.89 46.61
CA GLU A 230 -9.05 -24.17 46.39
C GLU A 230 -8.63 -24.34 44.93
N ASN A 231 -9.48 -23.89 43.99
CA ASN A 231 -9.18 -23.99 42.57
C ASN A 231 -8.09 -22.99 42.14
N PHE A 232 -8.08 -21.80 42.72
CA PHE A 232 -7.05 -20.79 42.52
C PHE A 232 -5.69 -21.20 43.13
N GLN A 233 -5.70 -21.78 44.34
CA GLN A 233 -4.48 -22.31 44.95
C GLN A 233 -3.95 -23.54 44.20
N ARG A 234 -4.82 -24.38 43.62
CA ARG A 234 -4.40 -25.44 42.68
C ARG A 234 -3.77 -24.88 41.42
N ALA A 235 -4.35 -23.84 40.82
CA ALA A 235 -3.81 -23.21 39.62
C ALA A 235 -2.42 -22.57 39.88
N LEU A 236 -2.25 -21.89 41.02
CA LEU A 236 -0.97 -21.33 41.44
C LEU A 236 0.07 -22.41 41.75
N ALA A 237 -0.33 -23.54 42.36
CA ALA A 237 0.57 -24.66 42.61
C ALA A 237 0.99 -25.36 41.31
N LEU A 238 0.09 -25.49 40.33
CA LEU A 238 0.38 -26.04 39.00
C LEU A 238 1.32 -25.12 38.20
N SER A 239 1.09 -23.80 38.20
CA SER A 239 2.02 -22.84 37.58
C SER A 239 3.39 -22.80 38.27
N ARG A 240 3.46 -23.07 39.58
CA ARG A 240 4.75 -23.14 40.30
C ARG A 240 5.50 -24.44 40.04
N GLN A 241 4.82 -25.48 39.54
CA GLN A 241 5.43 -26.75 39.13
C GLN A 241 5.90 -26.74 37.66
N GLU A 242 5.43 -25.79 36.85
CA GLU A 242 5.91 -25.58 35.46
C GLU A 242 7.07 -24.57 35.34
N ILE A 243 7.64 -24.08 36.45
CA ILE A 243 8.79 -23.16 36.46
C ILE A 243 10.01 -23.79 37.18
N ASP A 244 10.17 -25.11 37.09
CA ASP A 244 11.49 -25.74 37.26
C ASP A 244 12.00 -26.19 35.88
N MET A 245 12.45 -25.20 35.10
CA MET A 245 13.52 -25.40 34.13
C MET A 245 14.54 -24.28 34.33
N GLU A 246 15.47 -24.55 35.24
CA GLU A 246 16.68 -23.78 35.55
C GLU A 246 17.68 -23.66 34.36
N ASP A 247 17.25 -23.76 33.10
CA ASP A 247 18.17 -23.84 31.95
C ASP A 247 18.31 -22.55 31.12
N GLU A 248 17.42 -21.55 31.25
CA GLU A 248 17.54 -20.34 30.42
C GLU A 248 18.49 -19.28 30.98
N GLU A 249 18.74 -19.24 32.30
CA GLU A 249 19.65 -18.24 32.88
C GLU A 249 21.14 -18.65 32.74
N ALA A 250 21.43 -19.95 32.65
CA ALA A 250 22.78 -20.45 32.42
C ALA A 250 23.26 -20.16 30.99
N ASP A 251 22.40 -20.37 29.99
CA ASP A 251 22.72 -20.11 28.58
C ASP A 251 22.84 -18.62 28.27
N LEU A 252 22.00 -17.77 28.89
CA LEU A 252 22.10 -16.32 28.75
C LEU A 252 23.41 -15.78 29.34
N ARG A 253 23.86 -16.30 30.50
CA ARG A 253 25.16 -15.93 31.10
C ARG A 253 26.33 -16.39 30.25
N ARG A 254 26.24 -17.57 29.61
CA ARG A 254 27.30 -18.09 28.73
C ARG A 254 27.41 -17.29 27.43
N ALA A 255 26.29 -16.90 26.83
CA ALA A 255 26.25 -16.08 25.62
C ALA A 255 26.88 -14.69 25.84
N ILE A 256 26.58 -14.05 26.98
CA ILE A 256 27.14 -12.74 27.33
C ILE A 256 28.66 -12.82 27.54
N GLN A 257 29.16 -13.90 28.16
CA GLN A 257 30.59 -14.06 28.40
C GLN A 257 31.39 -14.34 27.12
N LEU A 258 30.81 -15.07 26.16
CA LEU A 258 31.40 -15.33 24.84
C LEU A 258 31.50 -14.05 24.00
N SER A 259 30.53 -13.13 24.11
CA SER A 259 30.57 -11.84 23.41
C SER A 259 31.63 -10.87 23.97
N MET A 260 32.04 -11.01 25.23
CA MET A 260 33.07 -10.13 25.83
C MET A 260 34.52 -10.61 25.65
N GLN A 261 34.76 -11.85 25.18
CA GLN A 261 36.11 -12.40 24.96
C GLN A 261 36.54 -12.49 23.48
N GLY A 262 35.67 -12.14 22.53
CA GLY A 262 35.96 -12.16 21.10
C GLY A 262 36.82 -11.00 20.58
N SER A 263 38.01 -10.79 21.14
CA SER A 263 39.05 -9.93 20.56
C SER A 263 40.41 -10.26 21.17
N ARG A 264 41.10 -11.30 20.63
CA ARG A 264 42.57 -11.42 20.53
C ARG A 264 43.02 -12.76 19.91
N GLN A 265 43.75 -12.64 18.77
CA GLN A 265 44.81 -13.54 18.22
C GLN A 265 44.34 -14.93 17.71
N SER A 266 44.86 -15.56 16.65
CA SER A 266 46.13 -15.52 15.87
C SER A 266 45.86 -16.24 14.53
N GLU A 267 46.33 -15.80 13.36
CA GLU A 267 47.62 -16.14 12.71
C GLU A 267 47.96 -17.64 12.53
N PHE A 268 48.19 -18.01 11.25
CA PHE A 268 49.00 -19.09 10.64
C PHE A 268 48.50 -20.55 10.43
N SER A 269 48.62 -20.93 9.13
CA SER A 269 49.13 -22.18 8.51
C SER A 269 48.21 -23.37 8.14
N ASP A 270 48.07 -23.53 6.81
CA ASP A 270 48.32 -24.70 5.93
C ASP A 270 47.78 -26.11 6.24
N SER A 271 47.04 -26.67 5.26
CA SER A 271 47.40 -27.83 4.39
C SER A 271 46.14 -28.58 3.88
N LEU A 272 45.83 -28.50 2.57
CA LEU A 272 46.08 -29.46 1.48
C LEU A 272 45.09 -30.65 1.34
N SER A 273 44.38 -30.67 0.19
CA SER A 273 44.34 -31.73 -0.84
C SER A 273 43.04 -32.48 -1.19
N GLN A 274 42.83 -32.54 -2.52
CA GLN A 274 42.20 -33.57 -3.37
C GLN A 274 40.76 -33.44 -3.93
N ASN A 275 40.65 -32.71 -5.06
CA ASN A 275 40.37 -33.15 -6.44
C ASN A 275 39.24 -34.17 -6.84
N VAL A 276 38.49 -33.73 -7.88
CA VAL A 276 37.79 -34.38 -9.05
C VAL A 276 36.29 -34.83 -8.97
N PRO A 277 35.53 -34.96 -10.11
CA PRO A 277 34.43 -34.04 -10.49
C PRO A 277 33.11 -34.75 -10.88
N GLN A 278 31.94 -34.07 -10.84
CA GLN A 278 30.74 -34.52 -11.58
C GLN A 278 29.90 -33.36 -12.13
N SER A 279 29.54 -33.47 -13.41
CA SER A 279 28.70 -32.59 -14.24
C SER A 279 27.20 -32.97 -14.18
N PRO A 280 26.32 -32.39 -14.99
CA PRO A 280 25.54 -31.18 -14.74
C PRO A 280 24.03 -31.49 -14.56
N HIS A 281 23.34 -30.78 -13.66
CA HIS A 281 21.88 -30.87 -13.54
C HIS A 281 21.21 -29.49 -13.66
N THR A 282 20.54 -29.32 -14.82
CA THR A 282 19.24 -28.67 -15.02
C THR A 282 18.99 -27.34 -14.31
N SER A 283 19.18 -26.25 -15.05
CA SER A 283 18.63 -24.93 -14.77
C SER A 283 17.11 -24.99 -14.75
N GLN A 284 16.50 -24.92 -13.57
CA GLN A 284 15.12 -24.47 -13.43
C GLN A 284 15.10 -22.98 -13.77
N THR A 285 14.33 -22.63 -14.79
CA THR A 285 14.02 -21.24 -15.11
C THR A 285 12.90 -20.82 -14.17
N ASP A 286 13.24 -19.98 -13.19
CA ASP A 286 12.22 -19.27 -12.41
C ASP A 286 11.32 -18.47 -13.37
N PRO A 287 9.99 -18.49 -13.19
CA PRO A 287 9.10 -17.67 -13.99
C PRO A 287 9.41 -16.20 -13.70
N LEU A 288 9.68 -15.44 -14.76
CA LEU A 288 9.88 -14.00 -14.68
C LEU A 288 8.69 -13.35 -13.96
N SER A 289 8.98 -12.54 -12.93
CA SER A 289 7.95 -11.74 -12.24
C SER A 289 7.15 -10.91 -13.27
N SER A 290 5.84 -10.76 -13.03
CA SER A 290 4.92 -9.98 -13.87
C SER A 290 5.46 -8.57 -14.17
N GLU A 291 6.22 -7.99 -13.25
CA GLU A 291 6.87 -6.69 -13.38
C GLU A 291 8.02 -6.67 -14.39
N GLU A 292 8.83 -7.74 -14.45
CA GLU A 292 9.94 -7.89 -15.39
C GLU A 292 9.42 -8.06 -16.83
N LEU A 293 8.31 -8.77 -16.98
CA LEU A 293 7.55 -8.90 -18.24
C LEU A 293 6.98 -7.55 -18.70
N ARG A 294 6.39 -6.77 -17.79
CA ARG A 294 5.89 -5.41 -18.07
C ARG A 294 7.02 -4.50 -18.56
N ARG A 295 8.18 -4.54 -17.91
CA ARG A 295 9.36 -3.74 -18.30
C ARG A 295 9.89 -4.09 -19.69
N ARG A 296 9.97 -5.39 -20.02
CA ARG A 296 10.43 -5.85 -21.34
C ARG A 296 9.48 -5.47 -22.48
N ARG A 297 8.16 -5.46 -22.23
CA ARG A 297 7.17 -5.06 -23.24
C ARG A 297 7.17 -3.56 -23.53
N ARG A 298 7.35 -2.69 -22.52
CA ARG A 298 7.48 -1.23 -22.75
C ARG A 298 8.58 -0.89 -23.75
N VAL A 299 9.72 -1.58 -23.66
CA VAL A 299 10.85 -1.39 -24.58
C VAL A 299 10.54 -1.89 -26.00
N HIS A 300 9.64 -2.85 -26.15
CA HIS A 300 9.23 -3.38 -27.45
C HIS A 300 8.18 -2.50 -28.14
N PHE A 301 7.30 -1.84 -27.38
CA PHE A 301 6.21 -1.01 -27.92
C PHE A 301 6.55 0.48 -28.09
N GLU A 302 7.70 0.94 -27.59
CA GLU A 302 8.22 2.32 -27.81
C GLU A 302 9.09 2.45 -29.09
N LYS A 303 9.23 1.39 -29.90
CA LYS A 303 9.89 1.42 -31.22
C LYS A 303 8.88 1.34 -32.36
#